data_AF-A0A7K4VU85-F1
#
_entry.id   AF-A0A7K4VU85-F1
#
_cell.length_a   1.000
_cell.length_b   1.000
_cell.length_c   1.000
_cell.angle_alpha   90.00
_cell.angle_beta   90.00
_cell.angle_gamma   90.00
#
_symmetry.space_group_name_H-M   'P 1'
#
loop_
_entity.id
_entity.type
_entity.pdbx_description
1 polymer ?
#
loop_
_entity_poly.entity_id
_entity_poly.type
_entity_poly.pdbx_seq_one_letter_code
_entity_poly.pdbx_strand_id
1 'polypeptide(L)'
;DPCLNGGLWMGTACLCPPNMDGPRCEFGATTINLTAELGPFVTMMARVTNRDFSEDMGDTSSPRHWRFAEEFRRTVRPPWVGAPGSPNAHPVPPSRGSVVVNYRVRLRPLPTNASLERRALELLAVTNAAPQPHNCSTAADGLCFTATSARATRAATPALNDTELCRRHAPANFSRFYFPYRTANGLLCVTNCTLNVPGAFDCHRG
;
A
#
# COMPACT_ATOMS: atom_id res chain seq x y z
N ASP A 1 12.33 23.97 -7.82
CA ASP A 1 12.11 22.51 -7.94
C ASP A 1 11.31 22.23 -9.20
N PRO A 2 11.78 21.39 -10.15
CA PRO A 2 11.03 21.10 -11.37
C PRO A 2 9.75 20.31 -11.10
N CYS A 3 9.66 19.55 -10.01
CA CYS A 3 8.48 18.74 -9.66
C CYS A 3 7.51 19.49 -8.75
N LEU A 4 6.22 19.21 -8.90
CA LEU A 4 5.12 19.77 -8.10
C LEU A 4 4.54 18.73 -7.15
N ASN A 5 3.68 19.17 -6.23
CA ASN A 5 2.85 18.33 -5.36
C ASN A 5 3.62 17.21 -4.62
N GLY A 6 4.87 17.48 -4.21
CA GLY A 6 5.70 16.51 -3.49
C GLY A 6 6.43 15.48 -4.37
N GLY A 7 6.49 15.69 -5.68
CA GLY A 7 7.29 14.87 -6.59
C GLY A 7 8.79 14.99 -6.33
N LEU A 8 9.52 13.89 -6.53
CA LEU A 8 10.97 13.81 -6.37
C LEU A 8 11.66 13.89 -7.74
N TRP A 9 12.58 14.84 -7.90
CA TRP A 9 13.37 14.95 -9.12
C TRP A 9 14.44 13.85 -9.20
N MET A 10 14.37 13.01 -10.23
CA MET A 10 15.30 11.89 -10.44
C MET A 10 16.42 12.21 -11.45
N GLY A 11 16.63 13.49 -11.79
CA GLY A 11 17.63 13.91 -12.78
C GLY A 11 17.13 13.97 -14.22
N THR A 12 16.16 13.13 -14.59
CA THR A 12 15.55 13.10 -15.94
C THR A 12 14.04 13.27 -15.95
N ALA A 13 13.36 12.87 -14.87
CA ALA A 13 11.92 12.95 -14.72
C ALA A 13 11.52 13.12 -13.25
N CYS A 14 10.27 13.51 -13.02
CA CYS A 14 9.67 13.52 -11.69
C CYS A 14 9.10 12.15 -11.34
N LEU A 15 9.47 11.64 -10.17
CA LEU A 15 8.79 10.52 -9.54
C LEU A 15 7.62 11.07 -8.73
N CYS A 16 6.39 10.77 -9.16
CA CYS A 16 5.19 11.30 -8.52
C CYS A 16 4.77 10.50 -7.30
N PRO A 17 4.29 11.18 -6.24
CA PRO A 17 3.71 10.50 -5.09
C PRO A 17 2.38 9.84 -5.50
N PRO A 18 1.86 8.92 -4.66
CA PRO A 18 0.60 8.23 -4.95
C PRO A 18 -0.54 9.18 -5.31
N ASN A 19 -1.36 8.79 -6.29
CA ASN A 19 -2.51 9.54 -6.80
C ASN A 19 -2.16 10.88 -7.48
N MET A 20 -0.90 11.13 -7.80
CA MET A 20 -0.46 12.24 -8.65
C MET A 20 0.04 11.71 -10.00
N ASP A 21 -0.12 12.53 -11.04
CA ASP A 21 0.23 12.20 -12.42
C ASP A 21 0.75 13.45 -13.16
N GLY A 22 1.32 13.23 -14.34
CA GLY A 22 1.91 14.26 -15.19
C GLY A 22 3.45 14.31 -15.10
N PRO A 23 4.11 14.89 -16.11
CA PRO A 23 5.58 14.97 -16.18
C PRO A 23 6.22 15.71 -15.01
N ARG A 24 5.47 16.60 -14.36
CA ARG A 24 5.86 17.36 -13.19
C ARG A 24 5.02 17.03 -11.96
N CYS A 25 4.21 15.97 -12.00
CA CYS A 25 3.24 15.62 -10.96
C CYS A 25 2.21 16.73 -10.72
N GLU A 26 1.84 17.44 -11.80
CA GLU A 26 0.97 18.61 -11.76
C GLU A 26 -0.53 18.25 -11.68
N PHE A 27 -0.90 17.01 -11.99
CA PHE A 27 -2.29 16.55 -12.05
C PHE A 27 -2.59 15.49 -10.99
N GLY A 28 -3.85 15.44 -10.55
CA GLY A 28 -4.35 14.28 -9.79
C GLY A 28 -4.61 13.11 -10.74
N ALA A 29 -4.28 11.89 -10.31
CA ALA A 29 -4.58 10.68 -11.08
C ALA A 29 -6.09 10.58 -11.33
N THR A 30 -6.54 10.39 -12.57
CA THR A 30 -7.98 10.42 -12.90
C THR A 30 -8.78 9.34 -12.17
N THR A 31 -8.13 8.24 -11.76
CA THR A 31 -8.75 7.11 -11.05
C THR A 31 -7.92 6.70 -9.84
N ILE A 32 -8.56 6.61 -8.67
CA ILE A 32 -7.99 6.06 -7.44
C ILE A 32 -8.79 4.82 -7.07
N ASN A 33 -8.13 3.67 -7.02
CA ASN A 33 -8.79 2.40 -6.74
C ASN A 33 -8.81 2.11 -5.23
N LEU A 34 -9.97 2.30 -4.60
CA LEU A 34 -10.18 2.02 -3.17
C LEU A 34 -10.72 0.61 -2.91
N THR A 35 -10.94 -0.19 -3.95
CA THR A 35 -11.39 -1.59 -3.83
C THR A 35 -10.52 -2.39 -2.87
N ALA A 36 -9.20 -2.20 -2.97
CA ALA A 36 -8.25 -2.90 -2.11
C ALA A 36 -8.25 -2.35 -0.66
N GLU A 37 -8.59 -1.08 -0.44
CA GLU A 37 -8.70 -0.48 0.90
C GLU A 37 -9.93 -0.96 1.66
N LEU A 38 -11.02 -1.21 0.93
CA LEU A 38 -12.32 -1.60 1.49
C LEU A 38 -12.50 -3.12 1.59
N GLY A 39 -11.61 -3.90 0.98
CA GLY A 39 -11.65 -5.36 1.02
C GLY A 39 -11.19 -5.96 2.35
N PRO A 40 -11.41 -7.26 2.57
CA PRO A 40 -10.85 -7.94 3.72
C PRO A 40 -9.31 -7.96 3.64
N PHE A 41 -8.66 -7.86 4.79
CA PHE A 41 -7.21 -7.89 4.88
C PHE A 41 -6.75 -8.74 6.06
N VAL A 42 -5.54 -9.28 5.96
CA VAL A 42 -4.87 -9.95 7.07
C VAL A 42 -3.80 -8.99 7.59
N THR A 43 -3.90 -8.63 8.87
CA THR A 43 -2.83 -7.92 9.55
C THR A 43 -1.78 -8.93 9.98
N MET A 44 -0.57 -8.75 9.50
CA MET A 44 0.58 -9.58 9.80
C MET A 44 1.51 -8.83 10.74
N MET A 45 2.13 -9.54 11.67
CA MET A 45 3.21 -9.01 12.50
C MET A 45 4.49 -9.78 12.20
N ALA A 46 5.57 -9.08 11.87
CA ALA A 46 6.88 -9.68 11.68
C ALA A 46 7.92 -9.02 12.57
N ARG A 47 8.84 -9.84 13.09
CA ARG A 47 10.03 -9.37 13.81
C ARG A 47 11.24 -9.50 12.89
N VAL A 48 11.90 -8.39 12.60
CA VAL A 48 13.19 -8.38 11.90
C VAL A 48 14.29 -8.64 12.94
N THR A 49 15.19 -9.57 12.63
CA THR A 49 16.21 -10.07 13.56
C THR A 49 17.61 -9.57 13.29
N ASN A 50 17.88 -9.06 12.08
CA ASN A 50 19.21 -8.61 11.65
C ASN A 50 19.31 -7.09 11.43
N ARG A 51 18.42 -6.31 12.05
CA ARG A 51 18.44 -4.84 12.02
C ARG A 51 18.13 -4.28 13.40
N ASP A 52 18.85 -3.21 13.75
CA ASP A 52 18.61 -2.45 14.97
C ASP A 52 17.59 -1.34 14.72
N PHE A 53 16.75 -1.11 15.73
CA PHE A 53 15.81 -0.01 15.71
C PHE A 53 16.53 1.33 15.86
N SER A 54 16.11 2.33 15.10
CA SER A 54 16.48 3.73 15.33
C SER A 54 15.21 4.58 15.43
N GLU A 55 15.22 5.62 16.26
CA GLU A 55 14.04 6.45 16.53
C GLU A 55 13.43 7.04 15.24
N ASP A 56 14.27 7.43 14.28
CA ASP A 56 13.84 7.94 12.96
C ASP A 56 13.00 6.93 12.17
N MET A 57 13.10 5.62 12.42
CA MET A 57 12.24 4.62 11.77
C MET A 57 10.77 4.74 12.21
N GLY A 58 10.53 5.35 13.37
CA GLY A 58 9.18 5.62 13.87
C GLY A 58 8.51 6.83 13.20
N ASP A 59 9.30 7.71 12.58
CA ASP A 59 8.79 8.86 11.82
C ASP A 59 8.56 8.48 10.35
N THR A 60 7.30 8.41 9.95
CA THR A 60 6.88 8.03 8.59
C THR A 60 7.32 9.03 7.51
N SER A 61 7.76 10.23 7.90
CA SER A 61 8.31 11.22 6.98
C SER A 61 9.83 11.12 6.80
N SER A 62 10.51 10.34 7.64
CA SER A 62 11.98 10.30 7.65
C SER A 62 12.54 9.46 6.50
N PRO A 63 13.69 9.84 5.92
CA PRO A 63 14.38 9.01 4.91
C PRO A 63 14.74 7.61 5.44
N ARG A 64 14.96 7.47 6.76
CA ARG A 64 15.30 6.19 7.38
C ARG A 64 14.10 5.24 7.39
N HIS A 65 12.91 5.74 7.72
CA HIS A 65 11.67 5.00 7.62
C HIS A 65 11.41 4.54 6.17
N TRP A 66 11.51 5.45 5.20
CA TRP A 66 11.28 5.14 3.79
C TRP A 66 12.21 4.05 3.25
N ARG A 67 13.52 4.14 3.54
CA ARG A 67 14.50 3.13 3.13
C ARG A 67 14.20 1.76 3.74
N PHE A 68 13.92 1.72 5.05
CA PHE A 68 13.58 0.48 5.73
C PHE A 68 12.26 -0.12 5.21
N ALA A 69 11.23 0.70 5.03
CA ALA A 69 9.94 0.30 4.50
C ALA A 69 10.06 -0.34 3.10
N GLU A 70 10.87 0.26 2.22
CA GLU A 70 11.11 -0.28 0.88
C GLU A 70 11.93 -1.57 0.92
N GLU A 71 12.97 -1.66 1.76
CA GLU A 71 13.73 -2.90 1.95
C GLU A 71 12.81 -4.03 2.46
N PHE A 72 12.01 -3.75 3.49
CA PHE A 72 11.06 -4.69 4.07
C PHE A 72 9.99 -5.14 3.06
N ARG A 73 9.45 -4.21 2.28
CA ARG A 73 8.48 -4.52 1.21
C ARG A 73 9.08 -5.45 0.14
N ARG A 74 10.37 -5.30 -0.17
CA ARG A 74 11.09 -6.18 -1.11
C ARG A 74 11.40 -7.54 -0.51
N THR A 75 11.74 -7.62 0.77
CA THR A 75 12.06 -8.89 1.45
C THR A 75 10.82 -9.72 1.73
N VAL A 76 9.73 -9.10 2.20
CA VAL A 76 8.45 -9.77 2.45
C VAL A 76 7.63 -9.93 1.16
N ARG A 77 8.21 -9.61 -0.01
CA ARG A 77 7.53 -9.69 -1.30
C ARG A 77 7.00 -11.11 -1.48
N PRO A 78 5.66 -11.31 -1.56
CA PRO A 78 5.12 -12.63 -1.74
C PRO A 78 5.46 -13.17 -3.15
N PRO A 79 5.50 -14.50 -3.33
CA PRO A 79 5.54 -15.16 -4.65
C PRO A 79 4.30 -14.89 -5.55
N TRP A 80 3.47 -13.89 -5.26
CA TRP A 80 2.27 -13.54 -6.02
C TRP A 80 2.47 -12.26 -6.84
N VAL A 81 3.45 -12.27 -7.75
CA VAL A 81 3.55 -11.29 -8.85
C VAL A 81 2.72 -11.84 -10.01
N GLY A 82 1.55 -11.26 -10.25
CA GLY A 82 0.69 -11.68 -11.37
C GLY A 82 -0.72 -11.08 -11.45
N ALA A 83 -1.06 -10.02 -10.71
CA ALA A 83 -2.28 -9.26 -11.01
C ALA A 83 -2.08 -7.75 -10.82
N PRO A 84 -2.73 -6.92 -11.65
CA PRO A 84 -2.71 -5.48 -11.49
C PRO A 84 -3.37 -5.10 -10.15
N GLY A 85 -2.76 -4.15 -9.41
CA GLY A 85 -3.22 -3.73 -8.08
C GLY A 85 -2.54 -4.45 -6.91
N SER A 86 -1.20 -4.49 -6.90
CA SER A 86 -0.40 -5.06 -5.82
C SER A 86 -0.75 -4.46 -4.44
N PRO A 87 -0.73 -5.25 -3.36
CA PRO A 87 -1.11 -4.79 -2.03
C PRO A 87 -0.12 -3.76 -1.48
N ASN A 88 -0.64 -2.62 -1.03
CA ASN A 88 0.11 -1.64 -0.26
C ASN A 88 0.34 -2.17 1.17
N ALA A 89 1.50 -2.76 1.43
CA ALA A 89 1.97 -2.98 2.78
C ALA A 89 2.30 -1.61 3.39
N HIS A 90 1.51 -1.18 4.38
CA HIS A 90 1.80 0.04 5.15
C HIS A 90 2.55 -0.39 6.42
N PRO A 91 3.85 -0.13 6.54
CA PRO A 91 4.59 -0.42 7.76
C PRO A 91 4.10 0.49 8.89
N VAL A 92 3.72 -0.11 10.01
CA VAL A 92 3.48 0.64 11.27
C VAL A 92 4.85 0.88 11.95
N PRO A 93 5.04 2.03 12.65
CA PRO A 93 6.25 2.32 13.40
C PRO A 93 6.72 1.15 14.29
N PRO A 94 8.02 0.83 14.31
CA PRO A 94 8.53 -0.22 15.17
C PRO A 94 8.48 0.17 16.65
N SER A 95 8.25 -0.81 17.53
CA SER A 95 8.30 -0.62 18.98
C SER A 95 9.74 -0.67 19.53
N ARG A 96 9.97 -0.07 20.71
CA ARG A 96 11.29 -0.07 21.40
C ARG A 96 11.80 -1.51 21.58
N GLY A 97 12.98 -1.82 21.04
CA GLY A 97 13.58 -3.16 21.03
C GLY A 97 13.91 -3.62 19.60
N SER A 98 13.71 -4.91 19.31
CA SER A 98 13.84 -5.44 17.94
C SER A 98 12.87 -4.74 16.98
N VAL A 99 13.25 -4.60 15.71
CA VAL A 99 12.40 -3.97 14.69
C VAL A 99 11.18 -4.87 14.41
N VAL A 100 10.04 -4.54 15.04
CA VAL A 100 8.76 -5.21 14.83
C VAL A 100 7.92 -4.39 13.85
N VAL A 101 7.45 -5.03 12.79
CA VAL A 101 6.67 -4.39 11.74
C VAL A 101 5.28 -5.02 11.69
N ASN A 102 4.25 -4.20 11.87
CA ASN A 102 2.90 -4.58 11.49
C ASN A 102 2.67 -4.17 10.03
N TYR A 103 2.15 -5.07 9.21
CA TYR A 103 1.83 -4.79 7.82
C TYR A 103 0.53 -5.49 7.42
N ARG A 104 -0.17 -4.94 6.43
CA ARG A 104 -1.46 -5.47 5.97
C ARG A 104 -1.29 -6.17 4.63
N VAL A 105 -1.73 -7.43 4.56
CA VAL A 105 -1.85 -8.19 3.32
C VAL A 105 -3.31 -8.16 2.88
N ARG A 106 -3.57 -7.48 1.77
CA ARG A 106 -4.92 -7.38 1.21
C ARG A 106 -5.27 -8.64 0.45
N LEU A 107 -6.47 -9.14 0.68
CA LEU A 107 -6.95 -10.33 0.00
C LEU A 107 -7.80 -9.94 -1.20
N ARG A 108 -7.75 -10.76 -2.25
CA ARG A 108 -8.78 -10.70 -3.29
C ARG A 108 -10.14 -11.05 -2.68
N PRO A 109 -11.25 -10.60 -3.30
CA PRO A 109 -12.58 -11.06 -2.93
C PRO A 109 -12.60 -12.58 -2.83
N LEU A 110 -12.91 -13.08 -1.65
CA LEU A 110 -12.98 -14.50 -1.38
C LEU A 110 -14.33 -15.04 -1.88
N PRO A 111 -14.38 -16.26 -2.43
CA PRO A 111 -15.65 -16.90 -2.68
C PRO A 111 -16.43 -17.03 -1.36
N THR A 112 -17.75 -17.01 -1.43
CA THR A 112 -18.66 -16.88 -0.27
C THR A 112 -18.39 -17.86 0.87
N ASN A 113 -17.80 -19.02 0.57
CA ASN A 113 -17.51 -20.10 1.52
C ASN A 113 -16.06 -20.15 2.01
N ALA A 114 -15.18 -19.25 1.58
CA ALA A 114 -13.77 -19.29 1.98
C ALA A 114 -13.54 -18.64 3.36
N SER A 115 -12.82 -19.37 4.22
CA SER A 115 -12.46 -18.90 5.56
C SER A 115 -11.28 -17.93 5.50
N LEU A 116 -11.53 -16.69 5.93
CA LEU A 116 -10.51 -15.66 6.11
C LEU A 116 -9.40 -16.07 7.09
N GLU A 117 -9.75 -16.83 8.12
CA GLU A 117 -8.81 -17.30 9.14
C GLU A 117 -7.86 -18.35 8.58
N ARG A 118 -8.37 -19.31 7.80
CA ARG A 118 -7.51 -20.27 7.08
C ARG A 118 -6.54 -19.54 6.15
N ARG A 119 -7.01 -18.51 5.45
CA ARG A 119 -6.15 -17.70 4.58
C ARG A 119 -5.07 -16.94 5.35
N ALA A 120 -5.37 -16.46 6.56
CA ALA A 120 -4.38 -15.84 7.43
C ALA A 120 -3.30 -16.84 7.87
N LEU A 121 -3.68 -18.06 8.23
CA LEU A 121 -2.73 -19.13 8.59
C LEU A 121 -1.86 -19.56 7.40
N GLU A 122 -2.45 -19.70 6.21
CA GLU A 122 -1.69 -19.97 4.97
C GLU A 122 -0.68 -18.86 4.68
N LEU A 123 -1.08 -17.59 4.82
CA LEU A 123 -0.19 -16.45 4.64
C LEU A 123 0.95 -16.43 5.64
N LEU A 124 0.68 -16.79 6.90
CA LEU A 124 1.71 -16.92 7.93
C LEU A 124 2.74 -18.00 7.56
N ALA A 125 2.27 -19.17 7.13
CA ALA A 125 3.15 -20.26 6.73
C ALA A 125 4.01 -19.91 5.50
N VAL A 126 3.40 -19.37 4.44
CA VAL A 126 4.13 -18.97 3.22
C VAL A 126 5.14 -17.87 3.50
N THR A 127 4.80 -16.91 4.36
CA THR A 127 5.69 -15.81 4.73
C THR A 127 6.94 -16.33 5.46
N ASN A 128 6.77 -17.26 6.40
CA ASN A 128 7.90 -17.86 7.13
C ASN A 128 8.72 -18.84 6.27
N ALA A 129 8.15 -19.37 5.19
CA ALA A 129 8.85 -20.22 4.24
C ALA A 129 9.55 -19.45 3.09
N ALA A 130 9.40 -18.12 3.04
CA ALA A 130 10.00 -17.30 2.00
C ALA A 130 11.54 -17.38 2.05
N PRO A 131 12.24 -17.35 0.89
CA PRO A 131 13.70 -17.34 0.87
C PRO A 131 14.28 -16.15 1.66
N GLN A 132 15.23 -16.44 2.55
CA GLN A 132 15.92 -15.46 3.38
C GLN A 132 17.44 -15.55 3.17
N PRO A 133 18.20 -14.51 3.54
CA PRO A 133 19.66 -14.58 3.55
C PRO A 133 20.13 -15.79 4.37
N HIS A 134 21.12 -16.53 3.87
CA HIS A 134 21.70 -17.68 4.57
C HIS A 134 22.38 -17.30 5.90
N ASN A 135 22.83 -16.05 6.02
CA ASN A 135 23.43 -15.51 7.23
C ASN A 135 22.61 -14.31 7.70
N CYS A 136 22.11 -14.36 8.94
CA CYS A 136 21.31 -13.31 9.55
C CYS A 136 22.13 -12.37 10.44
N SER A 137 23.36 -12.06 10.03
CA SER A 137 24.16 -11.02 10.65
C SER A 137 23.64 -9.63 10.27
N THR A 138 23.98 -8.62 11.08
CA THR A 138 23.62 -7.22 10.81
C THR A 138 24.21 -6.68 9.51
N ALA A 139 25.29 -7.30 9.00
CA ALA A 139 25.94 -6.97 7.74
C ALA A 139 25.33 -7.67 6.51
N ALA A 140 24.32 -8.53 6.70
CA ALA A 140 23.72 -9.27 5.59
C ALA A 140 22.95 -8.35 4.63
N ASP A 141 23.11 -8.63 3.33
CA ASP A 141 22.29 -8.06 2.27
C ASP A 141 20.88 -8.67 2.32
N GLY A 142 19.90 -7.86 2.75
CA GLY A 142 18.50 -8.26 2.93
C GLY A 142 18.10 -8.47 4.40
N LEU A 143 16.78 -8.54 4.63
CA LEU A 143 16.22 -8.69 5.98
C LEU A 143 16.00 -10.16 6.34
N CYS A 144 16.44 -10.53 7.53
CA CYS A 144 15.98 -11.72 8.22
C CYS A 144 14.81 -11.37 9.11
N PHE A 145 13.71 -12.09 8.97
CA PHE A 145 12.50 -11.80 9.72
C PHE A 145 11.73 -13.07 10.06
N THR A 146 10.85 -12.99 11.04
CA THR A 146 9.91 -14.06 11.36
C THR A 146 8.54 -13.45 11.53
N ALA A 147 7.56 -13.93 10.75
CA ALA A 147 6.18 -13.59 10.95
C ALA A 147 5.66 -14.33 12.20
N THR A 148 5.23 -13.54 13.17
CA THR A 148 4.87 -13.97 14.53
C THR A 148 3.38 -14.15 14.71
N SER A 149 2.56 -13.39 13.98
CA SER A 149 1.11 -13.55 13.99
C SER A 149 0.47 -13.07 12.70
N ALA A 150 -0.71 -13.61 12.43
CA ALA A 150 -1.58 -13.24 11.33
C ALA A 150 -3.01 -13.13 11.86
N ARG A 151 -3.63 -11.96 11.73
CA ARG A 151 -5.00 -11.70 12.17
C ARG A 151 -5.85 -11.26 10.99
N ALA A 152 -6.78 -12.11 10.60
CA ALA A 152 -7.77 -11.75 9.60
C ALA A 152 -8.70 -10.66 10.12
N THR A 153 -8.94 -9.65 9.29
CA THR A 153 -9.90 -8.58 9.53
C THR A 153 -10.88 -8.54 8.37
N ARG A 154 -12.18 -8.64 8.68
CA ARG A 154 -13.25 -8.53 7.68
C ARG A 154 -13.27 -7.11 7.11
N ALA A 155 -13.74 -6.99 5.87
CA ALA A 155 -14.07 -5.70 5.28
C ALA A 155 -15.04 -4.97 6.22
N ALA A 156 -14.60 -3.85 6.78
CA ALA A 156 -15.50 -2.96 7.49
C ALA A 156 -16.29 -2.17 6.44
N THR A 157 -17.58 -2.01 6.65
CA THR A 157 -18.31 -0.94 5.97
C THR A 157 -17.70 0.38 6.42
N PRO A 158 -17.16 1.21 5.51
CA PRO A 158 -16.62 2.50 5.90
C PRO A 158 -17.72 3.32 6.59
N ALA A 159 -17.39 3.95 7.72
CA ALA A 159 -18.31 4.84 8.42
C ALA A 159 -18.63 6.11 7.61
N LEU A 160 -17.78 6.42 6.62
CA LEU A 160 -17.94 7.50 5.67
C LEU A 160 -18.71 7.00 4.44
N ASN A 161 -19.56 7.87 3.87
CA ASN A 161 -20.11 7.61 2.55
C ASN A 161 -18.99 7.60 1.49
N ASP A 162 -19.22 6.97 0.35
CA ASP A 162 -18.17 6.77 -0.66
C ASP A 162 -17.61 8.09 -1.21
N THR A 163 -18.42 9.16 -1.22
CA THR A 163 -17.97 10.49 -1.66
C THR A 163 -16.91 11.04 -0.72
N GLU A 164 -17.17 11.00 0.58
CA GLU A 164 -16.23 11.48 1.60
C GLU A 164 -14.98 10.59 1.67
N LEU A 165 -15.15 9.28 1.45
CA LEU A 165 -14.03 8.36 1.32
C LEU A 165 -13.12 8.72 0.13
N CYS A 166 -13.70 9.03 -1.03
CA CYS A 166 -12.95 9.48 -2.18
C CYS A 166 -12.22 10.79 -1.95
N ARG A 167 -12.89 11.78 -1.33
CA ARG A 167 -12.27 13.07 -0.98
C ARG A 167 -11.09 12.92 -0.03
N ARG A 168 -11.19 12.00 0.93
CA ARG A 168 -10.10 11.69 1.90
C ARG A 168 -8.86 11.11 1.24
N HIS A 169 -9.01 10.27 0.20
CA HIS A 169 -7.89 9.59 -0.47
C HIS A 169 -7.37 10.35 -1.69
N ALA A 170 -8.15 11.30 -2.20
CA ALA A 170 -7.73 12.19 -3.25
C ALA A 170 -6.67 13.18 -2.74
N PRO A 171 -5.77 13.66 -3.62
CA PRO A 171 -4.85 14.73 -3.24
C PRO A 171 -5.63 15.98 -2.83
N ALA A 172 -5.17 16.67 -1.79
CA ALA A 172 -5.93 17.75 -1.14
C ALA A 172 -6.47 18.81 -2.13
N ASN A 173 -5.62 19.23 -3.08
CA ASN A 173 -5.94 20.24 -4.09
C ASN A 173 -6.97 19.78 -5.15
N PHE A 174 -7.18 18.47 -5.28
CA PHE A 174 -8.06 17.88 -6.30
C PHE A 174 -9.27 17.16 -5.70
N SER A 175 -9.35 17.04 -4.39
CA SER A 175 -10.37 16.26 -3.65
C SER A 175 -11.81 16.47 -4.13
N ARG A 176 -12.19 17.71 -4.43
CA ARG A 176 -13.53 18.07 -4.92
C ARG A 176 -13.92 17.48 -6.27
N PHE A 177 -12.95 17.07 -7.09
CA PHE A 177 -13.18 16.55 -8.43
C PHE A 177 -13.41 15.03 -8.47
N TYR A 178 -13.18 14.34 -7.35
CA TYR A 178 -13.38 12.91 -7.25
C TYR A 178 -14.77 12.57 -6.77
N PHE A 179 -15.42 11.64 -7.48
CA PHE A 179 -16.71 11.07 -7.12
C PHE A 179 -16.63 9.54 -7.11
N PRO A 180 -17.51 8.89 -6.33
CA PRO A 180 -17.47 7.44 -6.20
C PRO A 180 -18.10 6.76 -7.42
N TYR A 181 -17.44 5.69 -7.89
CA TYR A 181 -17.94 4.79 -8.92
C TYR A 181 -17.84 3.35 -8.40
N ARG A 182 -18.99 2.80 -8.02
CA ARG A 182 -19.09 1.41 -7.55
C ARG A 182 -19.08 0.45 -8.73
N THR A 183 -18.20 -0.54 -8.65
CA THR A 183 -18.17 -1.68 -9.57
C THR A 183 -18.71 -2.91 -8.84
N ALA A 184 -18.96 -4.01 -9.57
CA ALA A 184 -19.37 -5.28 -8.98
C ALA A 184 -18.42 -5.79 -7.89
N ASN A 185 -17.13 -5.40 -7.95
CA ASN A 185 -16.08 -5.94 -7.09
C ASN A 185 -15.42 -4.88 -6.18
N GLY A 186 -15.89 -3.64 -6.16
CA GLY A 186 -15.26 -2.60 -5.35
C GLY A 186 -15.65 -1.16 -5.65
N LEU A 187 -14.80 -0.23 -5.18
CA LEU A 187 -15.01 1.21 -5.30
C LEU A 187 -13.84 1.86 -6.01
N LEU A 188 -14.14 2.60 -7.06
CA LEU A 188 -13.21 3.52 -7.72
C LEU A 188 -13.60 4.95 -7.35
N CYS A 189 -12.61 5.80 -7.11
CA CYS A 189 -12.79 7.23 -7.03
C CYS A 189 -12.31 7.80 -8.36
N VAL A 190 -13.25 8.31 -9.13
CA VAL A 190 -13.04 8.71 -10.52
C VAL A 190 -13.27 10.21 -10.64
N THR A 191 -12.75 10.78 -11.72
CA THR A 191 -12.99 12.17 -12.11
C THR A 191 -13.79 12.16 -13.41
N ASN A 192 -14.24 13.33 -13.87
CA ASN A 192 -14.88 13.43 -15.19
C ASN A 192 -13.88 13.15 -16.34
N CYS A 193 -12.59 13.04 -16.04
CA CYS A 193 -11.54 12.70 -16.99
C CYS A 193 -11.32 11.18 -17.10
N THR A 194 -11.97 10.38 -16.26
CA THR A 194 -11.85 8.92 -16.30
C THR A 194 -12.58 8.37 -17.52
N LEU A 195 -11.90 7.54 -18.32
CA LEU A 195 -12.55 6.89 -19.45
C LEU A 195 -13.61 5.87 -19.00
N ASN A 196 -14.66 5.73 -19.79
CA ASN A 196 -15.73 4.73 -19.60
C ASN A 196 -16.57 4.89 -18.32
N VAL A 197 -16.60 6.08 -17.72
CA VAL A 197 -17.59 6.40 -16.67
C VAL A 197 -18.67 7.33 -17.23
N PRO A 198 -19.93 7.23 -16.77
CA PRO A 198 -20.99 8.14 -17.20
C PRO A 198 -20.63 9.60 -16.92
N GLY A 199 -20.79 10.46 -17.93
CA GLY A 199 -20.45 11.89 -17.82
C GLY A 199 -18.97 12.24 -18.06
N ALA A 200 -18.16 11.27 -18.49
CA ALA A 200 -16.76 11.50 -18.81
C ALA A 200 -16.54 12.38 -20.05
N PHE A 201 -15.47 13.17 -20.05
CA PHE A 201 -14.98 13.94 -21.18
C PHE A 201 -13.45 13.87 -21.28
N ASP A 202 -12.91 14.15 -22.46
CA ASP A 202 -11.46 14.20 -22.67
C ASP A 202 -10.87 15.45 -22.02
N CYS A 203 -9.98 15.24 -21.06
CA CYS A 203 -9.29 16.31 -20.34
C CYS A 203 -7.87 16.58 -20.86
N HIS A 204 -7.46 15.98 -21.98
CA HIS A 204 -6.16 16.25 -22.63
C HIS A 204 -4.94 16.20 -21.69
N ARG A 205 -4.94 15.23 -20.76
CA ARG A 205 -3.90 15.00 -19.72
C ARG A 205 -3.97 15.94 -18.50
N GLY A 206 -5.10 16.59 -18.25
CA GLY A 206 -5.39 17.31 -17.01
C GLY A 206 -6.87 17.52 -16.81
#